data_AF-A0A819I1Q2-F1
#
_entry.id   AF-A0A819I1Q2-F1
#
_cell.length_a   1.000
_cell.length_b   1.000
_cell.length_c   1.000
_cell.angle_alpha   90.00
_cell.angle_beta   90.00
_cell.angle_gamma   90.00
#
_symmetry.space_group_name_H-M   'P 1'
#
loop_
_entity.id
_entity.type
_entity.pdbx_description
1 polymer ?
#
loop_
_entity_poly.entity_id
_entity_poly.type
_entity_poly.pdbx_seq_one_letter_code
_entity_poly.pdbx_strand_id
1 'polypeptide(L)'
;KKEIIDRILAIISNEITNKLEAIKEHLLTLTCSNNQNSKPIELSWQIYENLQIPLIGWLCVFDQAYSHQTRIEHLNQIADLCHNHVLVAATFNGLISLAAAGPASVLTLNTTWNQPQLFGQVYWYRTNGKSFGFSPLPTIRQTSADNEDLNSPLRLSWLLDQNIGGYRAGAIRSLPDNSMWHKVIYCN
;
A
#
# COMPACT_ATOMS: atom_id res chain seq x y z
N LYS A 1 -36.20 -37.39 5.68
CA LYS A 1 -36.05 -35.92 5.45
C LYS A 1 -34.82 -35.36 6.16
N LYS A 2 -34.69 -35.50 7.49
CA LYS A 2 -33.51 -35.05 8.26
C LYS A 2 -32.19 -35.67 7.75
N GLU A 3 -32.16 -36.99 7.59
CA GLU A 3 -30.98 -37.72 7.10
C GLU A 3 -30.51 -37.29 5.69
N ILE A 4 -31.45 -36.89 4.82
CA ILE A 4 -31.13 -36.38 3.48
C ILE A 4 -30.47 -35.00 3.58
N ILE A 5 -30.96 -34.14 4.47
CA ILE A 5 -30.41 -32.80 4.71
C ILE A 5 -28.99 -32.91 5.29
N ASP A 6 -28.79 -33.78 6.28
CA ASP A 6 -27.50 -33.98 6.93
C ASP A 6 -26.44 -34.48 5.93
N ARG A 7 -26.84 -35.37 5.01
CA ARG A 7 -25.97 -35.89 3.95
C ARG A 7 -25.60 -34.80 2.93
N ILE A 8 -26.53 -33.92 2.57
CA ILE A 8 -26.27 -32.78 1.68
C ILE A 8 -25.30 -31.79 2.34
N LEU A 9 -25.49 -31.47 3.63
CA LEU A 9 -24.61 -30.56 4.37
C LEU A 9 -23.17 -31.10 4.46
N ALA A 10 -23.00 -32.40 4.71
CA ALA A 10 -21.69 -33.04 4.74
C ALA A 10 -20.96 -32.96 3.39
N ILE A 11 -21.67 -33.18 2.28
CA ILE A 11 -21.11 -33.07 0.93
C ILE A 11 -20.66 -31.64 0.64
N ILE A 12 -21.50 -30.64 0.93
CA ILE A 12 -21.18 -29.23 0.71
C ILE A 12 -19.98 -28.80 1.55
N SER A 13 -19.95 -29.18 2.85
CA SER A 13 -18.85 -28.84 3.75
C SER A 13 -17.52 -29.43 3.27
N ASN A 14 -17.54 -30.69 2.80
CA ASN A 14 -16.35 -31.34 2.26
C ASN A 14 -15.87 -30.67 0.97
N GLU A 15 -16.79 -30.31 0.07
CA GLU A 15 -16.44 -29.64 -1.18
C GLU A 15 -15.86 -28.23 -0.95
N ILE A 16 -16.43 -27.47 -0.01
CA ILE A 16 -15.88 -26.16 0.39
C ILE A 16 -14.47 -26.32 0.96
N THR A 17 -14.25 -27.29 1.85
CA THR A 17 -12.94 -27.55 2.45
C THR A 17 -11.91 -27.91 1.40
N ASN A 18 -12.25 -28.81 0.47
CA ASN A 18 -11.35 -29.21 -0.61
C ASN A 18 -11.00 -28.04 -1.54
N LYS A 19 -11.96 -27.18 -1.87
CA LYS A 19 -11.70 -25.98 -2.67
C LYS A 19 -10.81 -24.97 -1.94
N LEU A 20 -11.00 -24.81 -0.63
CA LEU A 20 -10.17 -23.92 0.18
C LEU A 20 -8.71 -24.42 0.23
N GLU A 21 -8.49 -25.72 0.46
CA GLU A 21 -7.15 -26.30 0.46
C GLU A 21 -6.50 -26.22 -0.93
N ALA A 22 -7.25 -26.43 -2.01
CA ALA A 22 -6.74 -26.26 -3.37
C ALA A 22 -6.33 -24.81 -3.67
N ILE A 23 -7.08 -23.82 -3.18
CA ILE A 23 -6.72 -22.39 -3.31
C ILE A 23 -5.45 -22.09 -2.50
N LYS A 24 -5.31 -22.62 -1.28
CA LYS A 24 -4.10 -22.46 -0.47
C LYS A 24 -2.87 -23.06 -1.17
N GLU A 25 -2.97 -24.28 -1.67
CA GLU A 25 -1.94 -24.94 -2.48
C GLU A 25 -1.58 -24.11 -3.73
N HIS A 26 -2.58 -23.55 -4.41
CA HIS A 26 -2.34 -22.70 -5.57
C HIS A 26 -1.61 -21.38 -5.20
N LEU A 27 -1.96 -20.76 -4.07
CA LEU A 27 -1.25 -19.58 -3.55
C LEU A 27 0.18 -19.92 -3.10
N LEU A 28 0.41 -21.09 -2.51
CA LEU A 28 1.73 -21.59 -2.15
C LEU A 28 2.60 -21.86 -3.39
N THR A 29 2.01 -22.37 -4.48
CA THR A 29 2.73 -22.61 -5.73
C THR A 29 3.03 -21.31 -6.50
N LEU A 30 2.13 -20.33 -6.44
CA LEU A 30 2.36 -18.97 -6.95
C LEU A 30 3.47 -18.23 -6.17
N THR A 31 3.68 -18.57 -4.89
CA THR A 31 4.76 -18.00 -4.07
C THR A 31 6.09 -18.76 -4.19
N CYS A 32 6.11 -19.98 -4.73
CA CYS A 32 7.31 -20.82 -4.80
C CYS A 32 8.02 -20.88 -6.17
N SER A 33 7.48 -20.28 -7.24
CA SER A 33 8.13 -20.29 -8.56
C SER A 33 8.71 -18.92 -8.94
N ASN A 34 9.84 -18.55 -8.31
CA ASN A 34 11.10 -18.19 -9.00
C ASN A 34 12.08 -17.47 -8.03
N ASN A 35 13.24 -18.11 -7.84
CA ASN A 35 14.45 -17.70 -7.09
C ASN A 35 14.51 -17.93 -5.57
N GLN A 36 14.64 -19.21 -5.17
CA GLN A 36 15.03 -19.63 -3.82
C GLN A 36 16.55 -19.48 -3.50
N ASN A 37 17.26 -18.49 -4.07
CA ASN A 37 18.65 -18.19 -3.69
C ASN A 37 19.01 -16.70 -3.63
N SER A 38 18.05 -15.80 -3.89
CA SER A 38 18.26 -14.38 -3.73
C SER A 38 17.82 -13.96 -2.34
N LYS A 39 18.78 -13.50 -1.52
CA LYS A 39 18.51 -12.81 -0.25
C LYS A 39 17.46 -11.72 -0.49
N PRO A 40 16.41 -11.59 0.37
CA PRO A 40 15.46 -10.50 0.28
C PRO A 40 16.18 -9.15 0.18
N ILE A 41 15.64 -8.24 -0.63
CA ILE A 41 16.23 -6.91 -0.73
C ILE A 41 15.91 -6.10 0.51
N GLU A 42 16.96 -5.59 1.16
CA GLU A 42 16.85 -4.68 2.29
C GLU A 42 16.85 -3.23 1.77
N LEU A 43 15.76 -2.51 2.03
CA LEU A 43 15.63 -1.09 1.69
C LEU A 43 15.84 -0.24 2.94
N SER A 44 16.78 0.71 2.89
CA SER A 44 16.94 1.73 3.94
C SER A 44 15.71 2.64 4.01
N TRP A 45 15.40 3.17 5.19
CA TRP A 45 14.26 4.08 5.39
C TRP A 45 14.54 5.48 4.82
N GLN A 46 14.33 5.59 3.51
CA GLN A 46 14.54 6.79 2.69
C GLN A 46 13.58 6.81 1.50
N ILE A 47 13.60 7.91 0.76
CA ILE A 47 12.84 8.10 -0.48
C ILE A 47 13.69 7.60 -1.67
N TYR A 48 13.04 6.93 -2.62
CA TYR A 48 13.62 6.42 -3.85
C TYR A 48 12.86 6.99 -5.06
N GLU A 49 13.61 7.47 -6.05
CA GLU A 49 13.06 7.87 -7.35
C GLU A 49 13.35 6.78 -8.38
N ASN A 50 12.38 6.49 -9.25
CA ASN A 50 12.51 5.54 -10.36
C ASN A 50 13.10 4.18 -9.94
N LEU A 51 12.53 3.58 -8.88
CA LEU A 51 13.02 2.33 -8.32
C LEU A 51 12.73 1.15 -9.28
N GLN A 52 13.73 0.75 -10.06
CA GLN A 52 13.61 -0.29 -11.11
C GLN A 52 14.25 -1.64 -10.73
N ILE A 53 14.57 -1.84 -9.46
CA ILE A 53 15.16 -3.10 -8.99
C ILE A 53 14.08 -4.13 -8.66
N PRO A 54 14.32 -5.43 -8.85
CA PRO A 54 13.41 -6.47 -8.41
C PRO A 54 13.17 -6.38 -6.90
N LEU A 55 11.91 -6.24 -6.49
CA LEU A 55 11.51 -6.18 -5.08
C LEU A 55 11.39 -7.57 -4.45
N ILE A 56 12.47 -8.37 -4.56
CA ILE A 56 12.47 -9.76 -4.08
C ILE A 56 12.26 -9.79 -2.57
N GLY A 57 11.26 -10.54 -2.13
CA GLY A 57 10.86 -10.62 -0.72
C GLY A 57 9.88 -9.53 -0.29
N TRP A 58 9.38 -8.69 -1.20
CA TRP A 58 8.32 -7.74 -0.92
C TRP A 58 7.03 -8.15 -1.63
N LEU A 59 5.91 -8.17 -0.91
CA LEU A 59 4.60 -8.52 -1.44
C LEU A 59 3.78 -7.26 -1.69
N CYS A 60 3.29 -7.05 -2.92
CA CYS A 60 2.32 -5.99 -3.20
C CYS A 60 0.98 -6.36 -2.57
N VAL A 61 0.55 -5.59 -1.57
CA VAL A 61 -0.68 -5.84 -0.80
C VAL A 61 -1.77 -4.80 -1.08
N PHE A 62 -1.40 -3.72 -1.76
CA PHE A 62 -2.33 -2.69 -2.19
C PHE A 62 -1.85 -2.14 -3.52
N ASP A 63 -2.73 -2.17 -4.52
CA ASP A 63 -2.51 -1.54 -5.81
C ASP A 63 -3.85 -0.98 -6.27
N GLN A 64 -3.95 0.35 -6.32
CA GLN A 64 -5.17 1.04 -6.71
C GLN A 64 -4.81 2.26 -7.54
N ALA A 65 -5.62 2.56 -8.56
CA ALA A 65 -5.53 3.84 -9.26
C ALA A 65 -5.69 5.01 -8.28
N TYR A 66 -5.09 6.15 -8.58
CA TYR A 66 -5.20 7.32 -7.71
C TYR A 66 -6.66 7.74 -7.48
N SER A 67 -7.56 7.54 -8.46
CA SER A 67 -9.02 7.75 -8.36
C SER A 67 -9.72 6.98 -7.25
N HIS A 68 -9.13 5.89 -6.75
CA HIS A 68 -9.69 5.10 -5.66
C HIS A 68 -9.89 5.94 -4.39
N GLN A 69 -11.07 5.82 -3.77
CA GLN A 69 -11.41 6.53 -2.53
C GLN A 69 -10.84 5.76 -1.33
N THR A 70 -9.56 6.01 -1.01
CA THR A 70 -8.92 5.32 0.11
C THR A 70 -9.53 5.75 1.43
N ARG A 71 -9.92 4.77 2.24
CA ARG A 71 -10.38 4.95 3.62
C ARG A 71 -9.33 4.43 4.59
N ILE A 72 -9.38 4.90 5.83
CA ILE A 72 -8.55 4.43 6.94
C ILE A 72 -8.62 2.92 7.12
N GLU A 73 -9.80 2.34 6.94
CA GLU A 73 -10.04 0.92 7.11
C GLU A 73 -9.20 0.10 6.14
N HIS A 74 -8.99 0.58 4.91
CA HIS A 74 -8.08 -0.08 3.97
C HIS A 74 -6.65 -0.10 4.51
N LEU A 75 -6.15 1.02 5.06
CA LEU A 75 -4.80 1.08 5.63
C LEU A 75 -4.66 0.22 6.88
N ASN A 76 -5.70 0.14 7.72
CA ASN A 76 -5.71 -0.75 8.89
C ASN A 76 -5.65 -2.23 8.47
N GLN A 77 -6.46 -2.63 7.48
CA GLN A 77 -6.42 -4.00 6.95
C GLN A 77 -5.06 -4.37 6.38
N ILE A 78 -4.38 -3.43 5.71
CA ILE A 78 -3.03 -3.64 5.18
C ILE A 78 -2.01 -3.72 6.32
N ALA A 79 -2.19 -2.94 7.39
CA ALA A 79 -1.31 -3.01 8.55
C ALA A 79 -1.34 -4.38 9.24
N ASP A 80 -2.47 -5.07 9.23
CA ASP A 80 -2.59 -6.45 9.74
C ASP A 80 -1.78 -7.46 8.89
N LEU A 81 -1.37 -7.08 7.67
CA LEU A 81 -0.56 -7.90 6.76
C LEU A 81 0.94 -7.57 6.82
N CYS A 82 1.29 -6.32 7.16
CA CYS A 82 2.68 -5.86 7.17
C CYS A 82 3.29 -5.92 8.57
N HIS A 83 4.33 -6.75 8.77
CA HIS A 83 4.92 -6.96 10.10
C HIS A 83 6.13 -6.06 10.40
N ASN A 84 7.05 -5.88 9.43
CA ASN A 84 8.32 -5.20 9.70
C ASN A 84 8.39 -3.88 8.94
N HIS A 85 8.37 -3.96 7.62
CA HIS A 85 8.66 -2.83 6.75
C HIS A 85 7.59 -2.67 5.68
N VAL A 86 7.44 -1.42 5.24
CA VAL A 86 6.58 -1.06 4.12
C VAL A 86 7.32 -0.24 3.10
N LEU A 87 6.95 -0.43 1.84
CA LEU A 87 7.31 0.43 0.73
C LEU A 87 6.02 1.05 0.21
N VAL A 88 5.82 2.33 0.48
CA VAL A 88 4.69 3.10 -0.05
C VAL A 88 5.17 3.80 -1.30
N ALA A 89 4.46 3.62 -2.42
CA ALA A 89 4.92 4.12 -3.70
C ALA A 89 3.80 4.60 -4.62
N ALA A 90 4.22 5.38 -5.61
CA ALA A 90 3.45 5.74 -6.78
C ALA A 90 4.07 5.07 -8.00
N THR A 91 3.23 4.40 -8.79
CA THR A 91 3.64 3.85 -10.09
C THR A 91 3.02 4.65 -11.22
N PHE A 92 3.76 4.71 -12.34
CA PHE A 92 3.27 5.20 -13.61
C PHE A 92 3.43 4.08 -14.64
N ASN A 93 2.32 3.66 -15.24
CA ASN A 93 2.29 2.56 -16.21
C ASN A 93 2.97 1.27 -15.67
N GLY A 94 2.71 0.95 -14.40
CA GLY A 94 3.26 -0.24 -13.72
C GLY A 94 4.71 -0.09 -13.20
N LEU A 95 5.39 1.02 -13.48
CA LEU A 95 6.75 1.26 -13.01
C LEU A 95 6.77 2.17 -11.79
N ILE A 96 7.52 1.82 -10.74
CA ILE A 96 7.67 2.65 -9.54
C ILE A 96 8.42 3.94 -9.91
N SER A 97 7.70 5.07 -9.87
CA SER A 97 8.25 6.39 -10.16
C SER A 97 8.77 7.07 -8.89
N LEU A 98 8.08 6.89 -7.77
CA LEU A 98 8.45 7.46 -6.48
C LEU A 98 8.05 6.50 -5.37
N ALA A 99 8.93 6.25 -4.41
CA ALA A 99 8.66 5.38 -3.27
C ALA A 99 9.36 5.86 -2.00
N ALA A 100 8.86 5.44 -0.85
CA ALA A 100 9.61 5.54 0.41
C ALA A 100 9.47 4.24 1.20
N ALA A 101 10.59 3.77 1.74
CA ALA A 101 10.61 2.66 2.67
C ALA A 101 10.56 3.18 4.11
N GLY A 102 9.87 2.45 4.98
CA GLY A 102 9.73 2.81 6.39
C GLY A 102 9.21 1.64 7.25
N PRO A 103 9.03 1.87 8.56
CA PRO A 103 8.45 0.85 9.43
C PRO A 103 6.97 0.63 9.11
N ALA A 104 6.45 -0.60 9.27
CA ALA A 104 5.05 -0.91 9.01
C ALA A 104 4.06 -0.07 9.85
N SER A 105 4.50 0.44 11.00
CA SER A 105 3.71 1.32 11.87
C SER A 105 3.24 2.62 11.21
N VAL A 106 3.82 3.04 10.08
CA VAL A 106 3.33 4.22 9.33
C VAL A 106 1.90 4.01 8.80
N LEU A 107 1.47 2.75 8.61
CA LEU A 107 0.11 2.41 8.16
C LEU A 107 -0.95 2.61 9.25
N THR A 108 -0.56 2.51 10.53
CA THR A 108 -1.45 2.70 11.69
C THR A 108 -1.22 4.01 12.43
N LEU A 109 -0.16 4.75 12.08
CA LEU A 109 0.14 6.07 12.58
C LEU A 109 -1.09 6.99 12.49
N ASN A 110 -1.29 7.85 13.47
CA ASN A 110 -2.27 8.92 13.43
C ASN A 110 -1.57 10.24 13.72
N THR A 111 -1.27 11.00 12.66
CA THR A 111 -0.58 12.29 12.79
C THR A 111 -1.57 13.43 12.97
N THR A 112 -1.23 14.35 13.86
CA THR A 112 -1.90 15.65 13.94
C THR A 112 -1.75 16.40 12.62
N TRP A 113 -2.76 17.21 12.30
CA TRP A 113 -2.80 17.97 11.05
C TRP A 113 -1.53 18.82 10.84
N ASN A 114 -0.90 18.66 9.67
CA ASN A 114 0.36 19.31 9.28
C ASN A 114 1.58 18.99 10.17
N GLN A 115 1.54 17.91 10.94
CA GLN A 115 2.62 17.50 11.83
C GLN A 115 3.07 16.07 11.48
N PRO A 116 3.90 15.90 10.44
CA PRO A 116 4.41 14.58 10.09
C PRO A 116 5.44 14.10 11.10
N GLN A 117 5.60 12.77 11.20
CA GLN A 117 6.57 12.13 12.06
C GLN A 117 7.76 11.60 11.26
N LEU A 118 8.98 11.84 11.76
CA LEU A 118 10.22 11.39 11.14
C LEU A 118 10.48 9.91 11.47
N PHE A 119 10.70 9.11 10.42
CA PHE A 119 11.26 7.76 10.53
C PHE A 119 12.41 7.63 9.52
N GLY A 120 13.62 7.37 10.01
CA GLY A 120 14.83 7.41 9.18
C GLY A 120 15.03 8.80 8.58
N GLN A 121 14.99 8.89 7.24
CA GLN A 121 15.14 10.14 6.49
C GLN A 121 13.81 10.66 5.91
N VAL A 122 12.67 10.12 6.36
CA VAL A 122 11.37 10.35 5.74
C VAL A 122 10.35 10.87 6.76
N TYR A 123 9.67 11.96 6.42
CA TYR A 123 8.56 12.49 7.20
C TYR A 123 7.25 11.87 6.73
N TRP A 124 6.67 11.01 7.56
CA TRP A 124 5.42 10.29 7.28
C TRP A 124 4.23 10.98 7.93
N TYR A 125 3.07 10.90 7.29
CA TYR A 125 1.82 11.41 7.84
C TYR A 125 0.65 10.54 7.43
N ARG A 126 -0.28 10.42 8.36
CA ARG A 126 -1.57 9.75 8.21
C ARG A 126 -2.57 10.51 9.07
N THR A 127 -3.30 11.45 8.45
CA THR A 127 -4.26 12.29 9.17
C THR A 127 -5.66 11.99 8.67
N ASN A 128 -6.51 11.52 9.58
CA ASN A 128 -7.90 11.14 9.31
C ASN A 128 -8.69 12.26 8.64
N GLY A 129 -9.47 11.94 7.60
CA GLY A 129 -10.22 12.92 6.81
C GLY A 129 -9.36 13.90 6.00
N LYS A 130 -8.03 13.73 5.99
CA LYS A 130 -7.08 14.53 5.23
C LYS A 130 -6.34 13.63 4.25
N SER A 131 -5.12 13.22 4.60
CA SER A 131 -4.27 12.47 3.69
C SER A 131 -3.24 11.58 4.37
N PHE A 132 -2.72 10.62 3.59
CA PHE A 132 -1.65 9.71 3.97
C PHE A 132 -0.47 9.80 3.01
N GLY A 133 0.76 9.98 3.47
CA GLY A 133 1.94 9.79 2.63
C GLY A 133 3.24 10.25 3.30
N PHE A 134 4.17 10.76 2.51
CA PHE A 134 5.50 11.15 2.95
C PHE A 134 6.09 12.38 2.24
N SER A 135 7.09 12.97 2.89
CA SER A 135 7.85 14.13 2.42
C SER A 135 9.31 14.03 2.86
N PRO A 136 10.27 14.63 2.11
CA PRO A 136 11.66 14.77 2.56
C PRO A 136 11.81 15.85 3.65
N LEU A 137 10.81 16.71 3.83
CA LEU A 137 10.84 17.87 4.73
C LEU A 137 9.70 17.80 5.76
N PRO A 138 9.90 18.34 6.98
CA PRO A 138 8.88 18.37 8.03
C PRO A 138 7.68 19.27 7.68
N THR A 139 7.86 20.23 6.79
CA THR A 139 6.81 21.16 6.38
C THR A 139 5.93 20.53 5.30
N ILE A 140 4.66 20.31 5.64
CA ILE A 140 3.59 19.84 4.75
C ILE A 140 2.37 20.74 4.91
N ARG A 141 1.45 20.72 3.93
CA ARG A 141 0.20 21.51 3.98
C ARG A 141 -1.00 20.73 3.48
N GLN A 142 -1.70 20.08 4.41
CA GLN A 142 -2.86 19.22 4.19
C GLN A 142 -4.18 20.02 4.13
N THR A 143 -4.37 20.87 3.12
CA THR A 143 -5.70 21.51 2.90
C THR A 143 -6.78 20.46 2.64
N SER A 144 -6.42 19.42 1.86
CA SER A 144 -7.06 18.10 1.80
C SER A 144 -6.02 16.99 1.57
N ALA A 145 -5.01 17.29 0.76
CA ALA A 145 -3.77 16.52 0.56
C ALA A 145 -2.55 17.44 0.77
N ASP A 146 -1.34 16.90 0.79
CA ASP A 146 -0.12 17.73 0.87
C ASP A 146 0.05 18.60 -0.38
N ASN A 147 -0.08 19.91 -0.17
CA ASN A 147 0.07 20.97 -1.16
C ASN A 147 1.30 21.87 -0.90
N GLU A 148 2.25 21.42 -0.09
CA GLU A 148 3.50 22.15 0.14
C GLU A 148 4.52 21.86 -0.95
N ASP A 149 5.39 22.82 -1.28
CA ASP A 149 6.47 22.67 -2.28
C ASP A 149 6.00 21.95 -3.56
N LEU A 150 5.20 22.66 -4.37
CA LEU A 150 4.45 22.10 -5.49
C LEU A 150 5.33 21.48 -6.59
N ASN A 151 6.60 21.85 -6.63
CA ASN A 151 7.56 21.36 -7.63
C ASN A 151 8.45 20.23 -7.10
N SER A 152 8.32 19.88 -5.81
CA SER A 152 9.12 18.80 -5.21
C SER A 152 8.85 17.46 -5.91
N PRO A 153 9.88 16.77 -6.44
CA PRO A 153 9.71 15.44 -7.00
C PRO A 153 9.60 14.36 -5.92
N LEU A 154 9.89 14.68 -4.66
CA LEU A 154 10.07 13.71 -3.57
C LEU A 154 8.87 13.58 -2.62
N ARG A 155 7.69 14.10 -3.00
CA ARG A 155 6.50 14.12 -2.15
C ARG A 155 5.40 13.20 -2.66
N LEU A 156 4.78 12.48 -1.74
CA LEU A 156 3.64 11.59 -1.94
C LEU A 156 2.70 11.78 -0.72
N SER A 157 1.39 11.69 -0.89
CA SER A 157 0.22 11.87 -0.01
C SER A 157 -0.93 10.92 -0.47
N TRP A 158 -2.19 11.11 -0.14
CA TRP A 158 -3.42 10.75 -0.87
C TRP A 158 -4.58 11.01 0.00
N LEU A 159 -5.67 11.45 -0.64
CA LEU A 159 -6.89 11.73 0.07
C LEU A 159 -7.31 10.47 0.83
N LEU A 160 -7.58 10.68 2.10
CA LEU A 160 -8.01 9.67 3.05
C LEU A 160 -9.38 10.08 3.58
N ASP A 161 -10.32 9.13 3.56
CA ASP A 161 -11.70 9.29 4.07
C ASP A 161 -12.55 10.34 3.35
N GLN A 162 -12.21 10.66 2.10
CA GLN A 162 -12.97 11.58 1.26
C GLN A 162 -13.76 10.80 0.20
N ASN A 163 -14.84 11.41 -0.31
CA ASN A 163 -15.68 10.83 -1.36
C ASN A 163 -15.08 10.97 -2.77
N ILE A 164 -13.80 11.31 -2.84
CA ILE A 164 -13.00 11.44 -4.05
C ILE A 164 -11.62 10.83 -3.79
N GLY A 165 -11.02 10.25 -4.83
CA GLY A 165 -9.61 9.87 -4.80
C GLY A 165 -8.71 11.01 -5.29
N GLY A 166 -7.49 10.65 -5.61
CA GLY A 166 -6.50 11.51 -6.24
C GLY A 166 -5.56 12.16 -5.25
N TYR A 167 -4.57 12.85 -5.86
CA TYR A 167 -3.54 13.79 -5.38
C TYR A 167 -2.12 13.40 -5.93
N ARG A 168 -1.01 14.01 -5.48
CA ARG A 168 0.31 14.07 -6.13
C ARG A 168 1.25 12.86 -6.08
N ALA A 169 1.94 12.58 -7.17
CA ALA A 169 3.17 11.78 -7.17
C ALA A 169 4.32 12.68 -7.62
N GLY A 170 5.19 13.06 -6.68
CA GLY A 170 6.22 14.07 -6.91
C GLY A 170 5.60 15.42 -7.30
N ALA A 171 6.05 16.01 -8.40
CA ALA A 171 5.54 17.30 -8.89
C ALA A 171 4.20 17.19 -9.64
N ILE A 172 3.78 15.98 -10.03
CA ILE A 172 2.53 15.77 -10.76
C ILE A 172 1.39 15.73 -9.75
N ARG A 173 0.38 16.58 -9.93
CA ARG A 173 -0.74 16.78 -8.99
C ARG A 173 -2.06 16.45 -9.68
N SER A 174 -3.13 16.39 -8.88
CA SER A 174 -4.49 16.12 -9.37
C SER A 174 -4.55 14.84 -10.22
N LEU A 175 -4.12 13.72 -9.64
CA LEU A 175 -4.14 12.41 -10.30
C LEU A 175 -5.47 11.61 -10.28
N PRO A 176 -6.66 12.09 -9.82
CA PRO A 176 -7.85 11.24 -9.88
C PRO A 176 -8.30 10.95 -11.33
N ASP A 177 -7.87 11.73 -12.32
CA ASP A 177 -8.30 11.58 -13.72
C ASP A 177 -7.30 10.80 -14.60
N ASN A 178 -6.22 10.27 -14.01
CA ASN A 178 -5.18 9.56 -14.76
C ASN A 178 -5.07 8.11 -14.30
N SER A 179 -5.63 7.19 -15.08
CA SER A 179 -5.61 5.75 -14.81
C SER A 179 -4.22 5.12 -14.90
N MET A 180 -3.21 5.82 -15.44
CA MET A 180 -1.84 5.31 -15.47
C MET A 180 -1.13 5.44 -14.12
N TRP A 181 -1.63 6.30 -13.23
CA TRP A 181 -1.05 6.52 -11.91
C TRP A 181 -1.72 5.66 -10.86
N HIS A 182 -0.92 4.84 -10.18
CA HIS A 182 -1.39 3.96 -9.12
C HIS A 182 -0.63 4.22 -7.83
N LYS A 183 -1.35 4.11 -6.72
CA LYS A 183 -0.81 4.07 -5.37
C LYS A 183 -0.64 2.62 -4.97
N VAL A 184 0.57 2.28 -4.55
CA VAL A 184 0.92 0.90 -4.21
C VAL A 184 1.58 0.83 -2.84
N ILE A 185 1.34 -0.28 -2.15
CA ILE A 185 1.99 -0.60 -0.88
C ILE A 185 2.53 -2.03 -0.96
N TYR A 186 3.80 -2.19 -0.62
CA TYR A 186 4.42 -3.49 -0.44
C TYR A 186 4.76 -3.73 1.03
N CYS A 187 4.60 -4.97 1.51
CA CYS A 187 5.10 -5.41 2.82
C CYS A 187 6.36 -6.28 2.67
N ASN A 188 7.23 -6.23 3.68
CA ASN A 188 8.33 -7.18 3.91
C ASN A 188 8.37 -7.59 5.38
#